data_AF-A0A915GLR0-F1
#
_entry.id   AF-A0A915GLR0-F1
#
_cell.length_a   1.000
_cell.length_b   1.000
_cell.length_c   1.000
_cell.angle_alpha   90.00
_cell.angle_beta   90.00
_cell.angle_gamma   90.00
#
_symmetry.space_group_name_H-M   'P 1'
#
loop_
_entity.id
_entity.type
_entity.pdbx_description
1 polymer ?
#
loop_
_entity_poly.entity_id
_entity_poly.type
_entity_poly.pdbx_seq_one_letter_code
_entity_poly.pdbx_strand_id
1 'polypeptide(L)'
;MNGFHWRPVTFRYPIMTINKDMCLCGLLSLPRSVQLICAIEVFFSVILLIQSPDLLRTDGRYFYFLGLFDGKGWWFFTMHLTVCISCILTSILLSVGIRLHNSLLLIPHLLWQVLFVCFCIASITVMITLGIDGKMLLPSSVVLSVLLFIPGLFEVWWSFLTYQLFKQLYVFGSTFKEDRREQSSDDLQYYSTEI
;
A
#
# COMPACT_ATOMS: atom_id res chain seq x y z
N MET A 1 -23.12 -23.61 52.89
CA MET A 1 -22.05 -22.66 52.51
C MET A 1 -21.29 -23.28 51.35
N ASN A 2 -21.72 -23.01 50.12
CA ASN A 2 -21.09 -23.54 48.92
C ASN A 2 -20.41 -22.39 48.19
N GLY A 3 -19.09 -22.51 48.04
CA GLY A 3 -18.21 -21.49 47.47
C GLY A 3 -18.52 -21.26 45.99
N PHE A 4 -18.86 -20.01 45.67
CA PHE A 4 -18.83 -19.51 44.31
C PHE A 4 -17.37 -19.37 43.88
N HIS A 5 -16.88 -20.40 43.20
CA HIS A 5 -15.59 -20.36 42.53
C HIS A 5 -15.75 -19.53 41.26
N TRP A 6 -15.51 -18.22 41.35
CA TRP A 6 -15.33 -17.37 40.18
C TRP A 6 -14.11 -17.89 39.41
N ARG A 7 -14.34 -18.67 38.37
CA ARG A 7 -13.31 -18.83 37.34
C ARG A 7 -13.21 -17.47 36.65
N PRO A 8 -12.04 -16.81 36.64
CA PRO A 8 -11.87 -15.70 35.73
C PRO A 8 -12.08 -16.26 34.32
N VAL A 9 -13.06 -15.70 33.61
CA VAL A 9 -13.10 -15.78 32.15
C VAL A 9 -11.85 -15.03 31.70
N THR A 10 -10.74 -15.74 31.72
CA THR A 10 -9.57 -15.35 30.96
C THR A 10 -10.03 -15.42 29.53
N PHE A 11 -10.37 -14.24 28.99
CA PHE A 11 -10.38 -14.02 27.55
C PHE A 11 -8.93 -14.25 27.13
N ARG A 12 -8.56 -15.53 27.00
CA ARG A 12 -7.40 -15.94 26.23
C ARG A 12 -7.77 -15.49 24.83
N TYR A 13 -7.34 -14.29 24.47
CA TYR A 13 -6.85 -14.11 23.12
C TYR A 13 -6.04 -15.38 22.83
N PRO A 14 -6.31 -16.10 21.74
CA PRO A 14 -5.31 -16.98 21.21
C PRO A 14 -4.08 -16.09 20.96
N ILE A 15 -3.19 -16.05 21.95
CA ILE A 15 -1.74 -15.92 21.83
C ILE A 15 -1.29 -17.21 21.13
N MET A 16 -1.91 -17.45 19.97
CA MET A 16 -1.65 -18.55 19.07
C MET A 16 -0.64 -17.95 18.13
N THR A 17 0.61 -17.95 18.58
CA THR A 17 1.76 -18.21 17.73
C THR A 17 1.61 -17.66 16.30
N ILE A 18 1.48 -16.34 16.16
CA ILE A 18 1.87 -15.66 14.93
C ILE A 18 3.39 -15.82 14.90
N ASN A 19 3.83 -16.92 14.31
CA ASN A 19 5.23 -17.26 14.18
C ASN A 19 5.87 -16.21 13.28
N LYS A 20 6.50 -15.22 13.92
CA LYS A 20 7.74 -14.53 13.52
C LYS A 20 8.02 -14.34 12.02
N ASP A 21 7.08 -13.80 11.25
CA ASP A 21 7.47 -13.05 10.04
C ASP A 21 7.91 -11.64 10.49
N MET A 22 9.06 -11.61 11.16
CA MET A 22 9.67 -10.38 11.62
C MET A 22 10.28 -9.67 10.40
N CYS A 23 9.76 -8.50 10.05
CA CYS A 23 10.27 -7.66 8.97
C CYS A 23 11.26 -6.63 9.53
N LEU A 24 12.08 -6.03 8.65
CA LEU A 24 13.17 -5.11 9.02
C LEU A 24 14.21 -5.78 9.94
N CYS A 25 14.93 -6.78 9.42
CA CYS A 25 16.00 -7.48 10.14
C CYS A 25 15.57 -8.17 11.45
N GLY A 26 14.30 -8.54 11.59
CA GLY A 26 13.82 -9.20 12.79
C GLY A 26 13.30 -8.28 13.88
N LEU A 27 13.29 -6.95 13.68
CA LEU A 27 12.96 -6.00 14.75
C LEU A 27 11.47 -5.70 14.91
N LEU A 28 10.66 -5.75 13.85
CA LEU A 28 9.24 -5.42 13.91
C LEU A 28 8.35 -6.55 13.38
N SER A 29 7.17 -6.69 13.98
CA SER A 29 6.07 -7.48 13.43
C SER A 29 5.60 -6.89 12.10
N LEU A 30 5.33 -7.75 11.10
CA LEU A 30 4.82 -7.36 9.78
C LEU A 30 3.76 -6.23 9.78
N PRO A 31 2.65 -6.29 10.55
CA PRO A 31 1.63 -5.23 10.53
C PRO A 31 2.15 -3.87 11.00
N ARG A 32 3.07 -3.84 11.97
CA ARG A 32 3.69 -2.58 12.45
C ARG A 32 4.67 -2.03 11.42
N SER A 33 5.46 -2.89 10.79
CA SER A 33 6.35 -2.49 9.70
C SER A 33 5.56 -1.88 8.54
N VAL A 34 4.43 -2.51 8.18
CA VAL A 34 3.55 -2.03 7.13
C VAL A 34 2.95 -0.67 7.49
N GLN A 35 2.45 -0.49 8.72
CA GLN A 35 1.94 0.81 9.15
C GLN A 35 3.01 1.91 9.15
N LEU A 36 4.26 1.59 9.53
CA LEU A 36 5.36 2.54 9.50
C LEU A 36 5.71 2.97 8.07
N ILE A 37 5.87 2.01 7.16
CA ILE A 37 6.20 2.29 5.76
C ILE A 37 5.07 3.09 5.10
N CYS A 38 3.81 2.70 5.34
CA CYS A 38 2.64 3.44 4.87
C CYS A 38 2.60 4.89 5.40
N ALA A 39 2.96 5.11 6.68
CA ALA A 39 3.03 6.47 7.22
C ALA A 39 4.12 7.32 6.54
N ILE A 40 5.28 6.72 6.26
CA ILE A 40 6.37 7.36 5.51
C ILE A 40 5.94 7.69 4.08
N GLU A 41 5.25 6.77 3.42
CA GLU A 41 4.72 6.94 2.07
C GLU A 41 3.71 8.09 1.99
N VAL A 42 2.77 8.15 2.93
CA VAL A 42 1.82 9.27 3.05
C VAL A 42 2.54 10.58 3.29
N PHE A 43 3.55 10.59 4.16
CA PHE A 43 4.34 11.79 4.44
C PHE A 43 5.03 12.33 3.18
N PHE A 44 5.72 11.48 2.42
CA PHE A 44 6.35 11.89 1.16
C PHE A 44 5.32 12.31 0.10
N SER A 45 4.20 11.60 0.00
CA SER A 45 3.11 11.97 -0.91
C SER A 45 2.52 13.34 -0.61
N VAL A 46 2.40 13.72 0.68
CA VAL A 46 1.95 15.07 1.07
C VAL A 46 3.00 16.13 0.72
N ILE A 47 4.29 15.86 0.92
CA ILE A 47 5.36 16.79 0.53
C ILE A 47 5.35 17.01 -0.99
N LEU A 48 5.26 15.94 -1.77
CA LEU A 48 5.18 15.99 -3.23
C LEU A 48 3.93 16.75 -3.69
N LEU A 49 2.79 16.52 -3.03
CA LEU A 49 1.55 17.25 -3.29
C LEU A 49 1.70 18.75 -3.05
N ILE A 50 2.37 19.16 -1.97
CA ILE A 50 2.65 20.58 -1.66
C ILE A 50 3.56 21.21 -2.72
N GLN A 51 4.50 20.45 -3.28
CA GLN A 51 5.41 20.91 -4.34
C GLN A 51 4.75 20.94 -5.73
N SER A 52 3.67 20.19 -5.94
CA SER A 52 3.00 20.06 -7.24
C SER A 52 2.59 21.37 -7.94
N PRO A 53 2.20 22.48 -7.25
CA PRO A 53 1.86 23.74 -7.91
C PRO A 53 3.03 24.38 -8.68
N ASP A 54 4.28 24.08 -8.33
CA ASP A 54 5.45 24.57 -9.09
C ASP A 54 5.44 24.04 -10.54
N LEU A 55 4.80 22.89 -10.79
CA LEU A 55 4.62 22.33 -12.13
C LEU A 55 3.75 23.24 -13.01
N LEU A 56 2.78 23.93 -12.42
CA LEU A 56 1.93 24.92 -13.12
C LEU A 56 2.69 26.22 -13.38
N ARG A 57 3.51 26.66 -12.42
CA ARG A 57 4.32 27.87 -12.55
C ARG A 57 5.32 27.77 -13.71
N THR A 58 5.85 26.58 -13.92
CA THR A 58 6.84 26.31 -14.98
C THR A 58 6.17 26.06 -16.34
N ASP A 59 4.87 25.76 -16.37
CA ASP A 59 4.06 25.48 -17.56
C ASP A 59 4.72 24.55 -18.61
N GLY A 60 5.43 23.52 -18.13
CA GLY A 60 6.15 22.58 -18.98
C GLY A 60 7.43 23.12 -19.64
N ARG A 61 7.79 24.39 -19.40
CA ARG A 61 9.02 25.04 -19.89
C ARG A 61 10.24 24.61 -19.08
N TYR A 62 10.49 23.32 -19.06
CA TYR A 62 11.68 22.77 -18.45
C TYR A 62 12.84 22.81 -19.44
N PHE A 63 13.96 23.37 -19.01
CA PHE A 63 15.20 23.46 -19.80
C PHE A 63 15.61 22.13 -20.43
N TYR A 64 15.32 21.02 -19.76
CA TYR A 64 15.73 19.68 -20.19
C TYR A 64 14.84 19.05 -21.27
N PHE A 65 13.62 19.53 -21.51
CA PHE A 65 12.70 18.97 -22.51
C PHE A 65 12.79 19.62 -23.90
N LEU A 66 13.74 20.53 -24.12
CA LEU A 66 14.01 21.17 -25.43
C LEU A 66 12.74 21.64 -26.18
N GLY A 67 11.73 22.11 -25.44
CA GLY A 67 10.45 22.61 -25.98
C GLY A 67 9.37 21.56 -26.28
N LEU A 68 9.61 20.26 -26.06
CA LEU A 68 8.65 19.18 -26.40
C LEU A 68 7.35 19.22 -25.58
N PHE A 69 7.43 19.75 -24.36
CA PHE A 69 6.33 19.78 -23.40
C PHE A 69 5.90 21.20 -23.01
N ASP A 70 6.28 22.22 -23.78
CA ASP A 70 5.85 23.60 -23.53
C ASP A 70 4.32 23.71 -23.56
N GLY A 71 3.73 24.36 -22.55
CA GLY A 71 2.27 24.52 -22.42
C GLY A 71 1.54 23.27 -21.90
N LYS A 72 2.27 22.20 -21.52
CA LYS A 72 1.70 20.98 -20.95
C LYS A 72 1.87 20.89 -19.43
N GLY A 73 2.13 22.01 -18.75
CA GLY A 73 2.27 22.02 -17.28
C GLY A 73 1.04 21.47 -16.55
N TRP A 74 -0.15 21.77 -17.07
CA TRP A 74 -1.42 21.24 -16.55
C TRP A 74 -1.49 19.71 -16.55
N TRP A 75 -0.98 19.06 -17.60
CA TRP A 75 -0.95 17.59 -17.68
C TRP A 75 -0.05 16.99 -16.61
N PHE A 76 1.16 17.52 -16.43
CA PHE A 76 2.07 17.06 -15.38
C PHE A 76 1.51 17.30 -13.99
N PHE A 77 0.91 18.47 -13.76
CA PHE A 77 0.24 18.79 -12.50
C PHE A 77 -0.87 17.80 -12.19
N THR A 78 -1.78 17.55 -13.14
CA THR A 78 -2.91 16.64 -12.95
C THR A 78 -2.45 15.20 -12.69
N MET A 79 -1.45 14.72 -13.43
CA MET A 79 -0.85 13.40 -13.20
C MET A 79 -0.25 13.29 -11.80
N HIS A 80 0.56 14.28 -11.41
CA HIS A 80 1.22 14.33 -10.10
C HIS A 80 0.19 14.35 -8.95
N LEU A 81 -0.82 15.21 -9.09
CA LEU A 81 -1.95 15.33 -8.15
C LEU A 81 -2.68 14.00 -8.00
N THR A 82 -3.00 13.34 -9.12
CA THR A 82 -3.73 12.08 -9.14
C THR A 82 -2.94 10.97 -8.46
N VAL A 83 -1.64 10.85 -8.74
CA VAL A 83 -0.76 9.86 -8.11
C VAL A 83 -0.69 10.08 -6.60
N CYS A 84 -0.47 11.31 -6.14
CA CYS A 84 -0.35 11.61 -4.71
C CYS A 84 -1.68 11.40 -3.96
N ILE A 85 -2.81 11.87 -4.50
CA ILE A 85 -4.12 11.69 -3.86
C ILE A 85 -4.50 10.22 -3.80
N SER A 86 -4.32 9.47 -4.89
CA SER A 86 -4.63 8.04 -4.92
C SER A 86 -3.74 7.23 -3.97
N CYS A 87 -2.45 7.58 -3.83
CA CYS A 87 -1.56 7.01 -2.80
C CYS A 87 -2.13 7.22 -1.40
N ILE A 88 -2.47 8.46 -1.05
CA ILE A 88 -2.98 8.82 0.29
C ILE A 88 -4.29 8.07 0.58
N LEU A 89 -5.24 8.08 -0.36
CA LEU A 89 -6.53 7.41 -0.18
C LEU A 89 -6.38 5.90 0.00
N THR A 90 -5.56 5.25 -0.82
CA THR A 90 -5.35 3.80 -0.71
C THR A 90 -4.54 3.43 0.54
N SER A 91 -3.61 4.28 0.98
CA SER A 91 -2.87 4.15 2.24
C SER A 91 -3.78 4.25 3.48
N ILE A 92 -4.78 5.13 3.44
CA ILE A 92 -5.80 5.22 4.49
C ILE A 92 -6.64 3.93 4.51
N LEU A 93 -7.06 3.43 3.35
CA LEU A 93 -7.79 2.15 3.25
C LEU A 93 -6.97 0.97 3.78
N LEU A 94 -5.68 0.90 3.46
CA LEU A 94 -4.75 -0.08 4.03
C LEU A 94 -4.73 0.02 5.56
N SER A 95 -4.56 1.22 6.11
CA SER A 95 -4.50 1.46 7.55
C SER A 95 -5.81 1.05 8.26
N VAL A 96 -6.96 1.35 7.65
CA VAL A 96 -8.27 0.93 8.15
C VAL A 96 -8.45 -0.59 8.02
N GLY A 97 -8.04 -1.20 6.92
CA GLY A 97 -8.11 -2.65 6.68
C GLY A 97 -7.32 -3.45 7.71
N ILE A 98 -6.15 -2.95 8.12
CA ILE A 98 -5.35 -3.55 9.20
C ILE A 98 -6.09 -3.47 10.53
N ARG A 99 -6.69 -2.32 10.86
CA ARG A 99 -7.45 -2.14 12.12
C ARG A 99 -8.72 -2.98 12.17
N LEU A 100 -9.39 -3.15 11.03
CA LEU A 100 -10.62 -3.93 10.91
C LEU A 100 -10.38 -5.42 10.65
N HIS A 101 -9.11 -5.86 10.57
CA HIS A 101 -8.74 -7.22 10.18
C HIS A 101 -9.41 -7.70 8.87
N ASN A 102 -9.63 -6.77 7.93
CA ASN A 102 -10.32 -7.05 6.67
C ASN A 102 -9.33 -6.99 5.50
N SER A 103 -9.02 -8.16 4.93
CA SER A 103 -8.07 -8.32 3.82
C SER A 103 -8.52 -7.62 2.52
N LEU A 104 -9.83 -7.46 2.29
CA LEU A 104 -10.34 -6.84 1.06
C LEU A 104 -9.97 -5.35 0.96
N LEU A 105 -9.83 -4.67 2.09
CA LEU A 105 -9.44 -3.25 2.13
C LEU A 105 -7.96 -3.03 1.78
N LEU A 106 -7.15 -4.09 1.71
CA LEU A 106 -5.74 -4.03 1.29
C LEU A 106 -5.59 -4.08 -0.24
N ILE A 107 -6.55 -4.68 -0.94
CA ILE A 107 -6.51 -4.87 -2.40
C ILE A 107 -6.39 -3.53 -3.16
N PRO A 108 -7.12 -2.46 -2.80
CA PRO A 108 -7.00 -1.17 -3.50
C PRO A 108 -5.58 -0.61 -3.44
N HIS A 109 -4.90 -0.76 -2.30
CA HIS A 109 -3.51 -0.31 -2.18
C HIS A 109 -2.58 -1.20 -3.00
N LEU A 110 -2.64 -2.53 -2.88
CA LEU A 110 -1.84 -3.44 -3.70
C LEU A 110 -1.98 -3.17 -5.21
N LEU A 111 -3.21 -2.95 -5.68
CA LEU A 111 -3.46 -2.60 -7.08
C LEU A 111 -2.79 -1.28 -7.45
N TRP A 112 -2.89 -0.27 -6.59
CA TRP A 112 -2.24 1.02 -6.78
C TRP A 112 -0.71 0.89 -6.86
N GLN A 113 -0.08 0.09 -6.00
CA GLN A 113 1.37 -0.11 -6.01
C GLN A 113 1.85 -0.73 -7.33
N VAL A 114 1.13 -1.74 -7.84
CA VAL A 114 1.42 -2.36 -9.14
C VAL A 114 1.28 -1.34 -10.28
N LEU A 115 0.20 -0.53 -10.27
CA LEU A 115 0.00 0.51 -11.27
C LEU A 115 1.11 1.57 -11.23
N PHE A 116 1.57 1.96 -10.03
CA PHE A 116 2.68 2.89 -9.87
C PHE A 116 4.00 2.33 -10.40
N VAL A 117 4.31 1.05 -10.14
CA VAL A 117 5.49 0.39 -10.71
C VAL A 117 5.43 0.37 -12.24
N CYS A 118 4.29 0.02 -12.83
CA CYS A 118 4.10 0.09 -14.28
C CYS A 118 4.29 1.52 -14.83
N PHE A 119 3.77 2.52 -14.12
CA PHE A 119 3.93 3.93 -14.47
C PHE A 119 5.41 4.36 -14.43
N CYS A 120 6.17 3.96 -13.41
CA CYS A 120 7.60 4.23 -13.32
C CYS A 120 8.36 3.61 -14.49
N ILE A 121 8.12 2.34 -14.82
CA ILE A 121 8.77 1.66 -15.94
C ILE A 121 8.47 2.39 -17.25
N ALA A 122 7.19 2.68 -17.52
CA ALA A 122 6.78 3.39 -18.74
C ALA A 122 7.45 4.78 -18.84
N SER A 123 7.46 5.52 -17.73
CA SER A 123 8.06 6.86 -17.67
C SER A 123 9.58 6.81 -17.89
N ILE A 124 10.29 5.85 -17.28
CA ILE A 124 11.73 5.64 -17.49
C ILE A 124 12.02 5.32 -18.96
N THR A 125 11.26 4.41 -19.57
CA THR A 125 11.41 4.08 -21.00
C THR A 125 11.24 5.34 -21.85
N VAL A 126 10.18 6.12 -21.62
CA VAL A 126 9.95 7.38 -22.35
C VAL A 126 11.11 8.36 -22.16
N MET A 127 11.59 8.58 -20.93
CA MET A 127 12.69 9.52 -20.66
C MET A 127 13.96 9.09 -21.37
N ILE A 128 14.33 7.81 -21.32
CA ILE A 128 15.53 7.28 -22.00
C ILE A 128 15.40 7.44 -23.51
N THR A 129 14.26 7.07 -24.11
CA THR A 129 14.02 7.23 -25.55
C THR A 129 14.13 8.69 -25.97
N LEU A 130 13.54 9.63 -25.20
CA LEU A 130 13.64 11.06 -25.49
C LEU A 130 15.07 11.60 -25.40
N GLY A 131 15.87 11.06 -24.47
CA GLY A 131 17.29 11.39 -24.33
C GLY A 131 18.14 10.91 -25.52
N ILE A 132 17.87 9.70 -26.02
CA ILE A 132 18.56 9.11 -27.19
C ILE A 132 18.15 9.83 -28.48
N ASP A 133 16.86 10.17 -28.62
CA ASP A 133 16.31 10.90 -29.77
C ASP A 133 16.79 12.37 -29.87
N GLY A 134 17.51 12.87 -28.86
CA GLY A 134 17.94 14.28 -28.80
C GLY A 134 16.80 15.26 -28.56
N LYS A 135 15.61 14.78 -28.16
CA LYS A 135 14.44 15.61 -27.79
C LYS A 135 14.49 16.03 -26.31
N MET A 136 15.41 15.47 -25.55
CA MET A 136 15.66 15.77 -24.15
C MET A 136 17.17 15.76 -23.91
N LEU A 137 17.66 16.60 -23.01
CA LEU A 137 19.07 16.57 -22.61
C LEU A 137 19.42 15.20 -22.00
N LEU A 138 20.38 14.49 -22.61
CA LEU A 138 20.77 13.14 -22.18
C LEU A 138 21.12 13.06 -20.68
N PRO A 139 21.91 13.99 -20.08
CA PRO A 139 22.18 13.95 -18.65
C PRO A 139 20.91 14.06 -17.79
N SER A 140 19.96 14.91 -18.20
CA SER A 140 18.69 15.09 -17.49
C SER A 140 17.78 13.87 -17.63
N SER A 141 17.78 13.22 -18.80
CA SER A 141 17.07 11.95 -19.03
C SER A 141 17.57 10.85 -18.10
N VAL A 142 18.89 10.72 -17.93
CA VAL A 142 19.48 9.75 -16.99
C VAL A 142 19.10 10.07 -15.55
N VAL A 143 19.23 11.34 -15.13
CA VAL A 143 18.92 11.75 -13.76
C VAL A 143 17.45 11.52 -13.42
N LEU A 144 16.51 11.90 -14.30
CA LEU A 144 15.08 11.70 -14.09
C LEU A 144 14.70 10.21 -14.11
N SER A 145 15.36 9.41 -14.95
CA SER A 145 15.19 7.95 -14.96
C SER A 145 15.62 7.33 -13.63
N VAL A 146 16.78 7.73 -13.09
CA VAL A 146 17.27 7.25 -11.79
C VAL A 146 16.34 7.69 -10.66
N LEU A 147 15.86 8.94 -10.71
CA LEU A 147 14.92 9.49 -9.73
C LEU A 147 13.62 8.68 -9.65
N LEU A 148 13.13 8.12 -10.76
CA LEU A 148 11.93 7.27 -10.81
C LEU A 148 12.24 5.79 -10.54
N PHE A 149 13.45 5.33 -10.87
CA PHE A 149 13.85 3.94 -10.69
C PHE A 149 13.97 3.55 -9.22
N ILE A 150 14.60 4.40 -8.40
CA ILE A 150 14.78 4.17 -6.96
C ILE A 150 13.43 3.96 -6.24
N PRO A 151 12.45 4.90 -6.29
CA PRO A 151 11.15 4.68 -5.66
C PRO A 151 10.40 3.50 -6.29
N GLY A 152 10.54 3.26 -7.60
CA GLY A 152 9.95 2.07 -8.24
C GLY A 152 10.46 0.75 -7.65
N LEU A 153 11.76 0.63 -7.37
CA LEU A 153 12.34 -0.55 -6.71
C LEU A 153 11.84 -0.73 -5.28
N PHE A 154 11.79 0.38 -4.51
CA PHE A 154 11.24 0.35 -3.16
C PHE A 154 9.78 -0.08 -3.18
N GLU A 155 9.00 0.36 -4.16
CA GLU A 155 7.60 0.01 -4.30
C GLU A 155 7.39 -1.48 -4.61
N VAL A 156 8.27 -2.09 -5.41
CA VAL A 156 8.23 -3.55 -5.66
C VAL A 156 8.47 -4.34 -4.37
N TRP A 157 9.49 -3.97 -3.60
CA TRP A 157 9.77 -4.61 -2.32
C TRP A 157 8.63 -4.37 -1.31
N TRP A 158 8.09 -3.15 -1.29
CA TRP A 158 6.97 -2.76 -0.42
C TRP A 158 5.70 -3.53 -0.76
N SER A 159 5.37 -3.68 -2.05
CA SER A 159 4.24 -4.48 -2.55
C SER A 159 4.32 -5.93 -2.07
N PHE A 160 5.52 -6.52 -2.03
CA PHE A 160 5.71 -7.87 -1.51
C PHE A 160 5.34 -7.96 -0.02
N LEU A 161 5.71 -6.97 0.80
CA LEU A 161 5.32 -6.92 2.21
C LEU A 161 3.81 -6.77 2.39
N THR A 162 3.18 -5.88 1.63
CA THR A 162 1.71 -5.71 1.66
C THR A 162 1.01 -7.00 1.24
N TYR A 163 1.54 -7.72 0.25
CA TYR A 163 0.99 -9.00 -0.20
C TYR A 163 1.10 -10.09 0.87
N GLN A 164 2.24 -10.18 1.56
CA GLN A 164 2.38 -11.13 2.69
C GLN A 164 1.38 -10.82 3.80
N LEU A 165 1.16 -9.54 4.11
CA LEU A 165 0.17 -9.14 5.09
C LEU A 165 -1.26 -9.49 4.63
N PHE A 166 -1.57 -9.28 3.35
CA PHE A 166 -2.83 -9.69 2.76
C PHE A 166 -3.07 -11.19 2.93
N LYS A 167 -2.06 -12.02 2.63
CA LYS A 167 -2.15 -13.47 2.79
C LYS A 167 -2.39 -13.86 4.26
N GLN A 168 -1.67 -13.25 5.20
CA GLN A 168 -1.87 -13.50 6.63
C GLN A 168 -3.29 -13.14 7.10
N LEU A 169 -3.81 -11.97 6.70
CA LEU A 169 -5.17 -11.54 7.06
C LEU A 169 -6.26 -12.37 6.36
N TYR A 170 -6.02 -12.81 5.13
CA TYR A 170 -6.96 -13.65 4.39
C TYR A 170 -7.13 -15.02 5.06
N VAL A 171 -6.03 -15.68 5.41
CA VAL A 171 -6.06 -16.97 6.11
C VAL A 171 -6.77 -16.84 7.46
N PHE A 172 -6.42 -15.83 8.24
CA PHE A 172 -7.07 -15.57 9.53
C PHE A 172 -8.58 -15.31 9.38
N GLY A 173 -8.97 -14.52 8.38
CA GLY A 173 -10.37 -14.24 8.08
C GLY A 173 -11.16 -15.47 7.61
N SER A 174 -10.55 -16.38 6.86
CA SER A 174 -11.19 -17.63 6.44
C SER A 174 -11.45 -18.57 7.62
N THR A 175 -10.47 -18.76 8.51
CA THR A 175 -10.61 -19.63 9.69
C THR A 175 -11.73 -19.14 10.61
N PHE A 176 -11.78 -17.83 10.91
CA PHE A 176 -12.82 -17.26 11.76
C PHE A 176 -14.24 -17.36 11.15
N LYS A 177 -14.34 -17.38 9.81
CA LYS A 177 -15.62 -17.55 9.10
C LYS A 177 -16.07 -19.02 9.06
N GLU A 178 -15.13 -19.95 9.20
CA GLU A 178 -15.37 -21.38 9.28
C GLU A 178 -15.83 -21.78 10.69
N ASP A 179 -15.13 -21.32 11.73
CA ASP A 179 -15.53 -21.52 13.15
C ASP A 179 -16.95 -20.99 13.42
N ARG A 180 -17.29 -19.80 12.91
CA ARG A 180 -18.66 -19.26 13.04
C ARG A 180 -19.72 -20.06 12.29
N ARG A 181 -19.36 -20.73 11.19
CA ARG A 181 -20.29 -21.58 10.44
C ARG A 181 -20.52 -22.91 11.13
N GLU A 182 -19.48 -23.50 11.71
CA GLU A 182 -19.59 -24.71 12.54
C GLU A 182 -20.46 -24.43 13.77
N GLN A 183 -20.17 -23.36 14.51
CA GLN A 183 -20.95 -23.01 15.71
C GLN A 183 -22.42 -22.71 15.40
N SER A 184 -22.71 -22.02 14.29
CA SER A 184 -24.09 -21.80 13.84
C SER A 184 -24.81 -23.09 13.43
N SER A 185 -24.09 -24.11 12.97
CA SER A 185 -24.66 -25.40 12.57
C SER A 185 -24.97 -26.26 13.79
N ASP A 186 -24.07 -26.26 14.78
CA ASP A 186 -24.27 -26.94 16.07
C ASP A 186 -25.46 -26.36 16.84
N ASP A 187 -25.61 -25.04 16.87
CA ASP A 187 -26.75 -24.38 17.51
C ASP A 187 -28.09 -24.79 16.84
N LEU A 188 -28.12 -24.83 15.50
CA LEU A 188 -29.30 -25.27 14.75
C LEU A 188 -29.64 -26.74 15.01
N GLN A 189 -28.63 -27.60 15.14
CA GLN A 189 -28.83 -29.02 15.41
C GLN A 189 -29.31 -29.26 16.85
N TYR A 190 -28.81 -28.49 17.82
CA TYR A 190 -29.29 -28.50 19.20
C TYR A 190 -30.80 -28.20 19.28
N TYR A 191 -31.26 -27.12 18.63
CA TYR A 191 -32.68 -26.78 18.60
C TYR A 191 -33.56 -27.81 17.88
N SER A 192 -33.03 -28.53 16.90
CA SER A 192 -33.80 -29.54 16.17
C SER A 192 -33.94 -30.87 16.93
N THR A 193 -33.21 -31.08 18.03
CA THR A 193 -33.25 -32.33 18.83
C THR A 193 -34.13 -32.20 20.09
N GLU A 194 -34.57 -30.99 20.44
CA GLU A 194 -35.46 -30.70 21.58
C GLU A 194 -36.97 -30.69 21.21
N ILE A 195 -37.33 -31.08 19.98
CA ILE A 195 -38.72 -31.24 19.48
C ILE A 195 -38.99 -32.71 19.20
#